data_AF-A0A2V9NR39-F1
#
_entry.id   AF-A0A2V9NR39-F1
#
_cell.length_a   1.000
_cell.length_b   1.000
_cell.length_c   1.000
_cell.angle_alpha   90.00
_cell.angle_beta   90.00
_cell.angle_gamma   90.00
#
_symmetry.space_group_name_H-M   'P 1'
#
loop_
_entity.id
_entity.type
_entity.pdbx_description
1 polymer ?
#
loop_
_entity_poly.entity_id
_entity_poly.type
_entity_poly.pdbx_seq_one_letter_code
_entity_poly.pdbx_strand_id
1 'polypeptide(L)'
;MKPASQSVGLKYWMQRVLRECAAAARDLAVDPVHDLRVALRRCRSMADGVMAIDPDPAWQEMKRAGKQLFASLGALRDLQVMQEWAEKLAPPDDLARARLLQFLSQREESAKADAAQALAQFDRKQWRRWIAHLSARAARLKPGSIVYQHLALERWTEAYALHRKAMRSPTPHALHSLRIGIKRLRYVVENFLPEHHRHWKEGLKHAQDILGEVHDLDVLQAALLESGAFADQADEARWQQIVEKEKQSRISEYVASTSGPASLWRVWREALPKGKDAEAAGIHRLRLWAAFRDGNIRHSRHVAQLALQLYDGLVNATAWKPAALKERRILFTAAILHQVSDAGAKQNPHKTAYRLVRKTRPPLGWSAREWQTRWLSSCSRHCHAGIARSPCSGTCLPESGLHSAAAKAATAARFVVVAAKLLSSRLKDHLHLSGMEHRQMVERAVAWLRSYRCGVVLSEQACVSGEVPDAIGWKGSCHSVLVECKVSRSDFLIDREKPFRRKPQSALGCERFYFTPRGMISVSELTAGWGLLEIWGKKVQLVHPSDRRLRTAAGLRHEMNMLLASLRRVEVRIEPQTITDFLKWKNRIAAYNGGLLPQGVEPTESEPNHYLNRPVMSR
;
A
#
# COMPACT_ATOMS: atom_id res chain seq x y z
N MET A 1 -10.22 -49.78 12.36
CA MET A 1 -9.91 -48.64 11.47
C MET A 1 -9.23 -47.54 12.26
N LYS A 2 -7.94 -47.26 12.02
CA LYS A 2 -7.25 -46.11 12.64
C LYS A 2 -7.84 -44.81 12.07
N PRO A 3 -8.17 -43.80 12.89
CA PRO A 3 -8.68 -42.54 12.37
C PRO A 3 -7.57 -41.90 11.53
N ALA A 4 -7.89 -41.50 10.30
CA ALA A 4 -6.99 -40.77 9.42
C ALA A 4 -6.56 -39.48 10.14
N SER A 5 -5.38 -39.49 10.77
CA SER A 5 -4.82 -38.30 11.41
C SER A 5 -4.59 -37.26 10.33
N GLN A 6 -5.41 -36.21 10.30
CA GLN A 6 -5.31 -35.14 9.31
C GLN A 6 -3.88 -34.61 9.25
N SER A 7 -3.22 -34.87 8.12
CA SER A 7 -1.89 -34.41 7.72
C SER A 7 -1.89 -32.90 7.38
N VAL A 8 -2.46 -32.08 8.28
CA VAL A 8 -2.81 -30.69 8.01
C VAL A 8 -2.43 -29.82 9.20
N GLY A 9 -1.63 -28.77 8.97
CA GLY A 9 -1.32 -27.78 9.99
C GLY A 9 0.17 -27.45 10.12
N LEU A 10 0.47 -26.29 10.71
CA LEU A 10 1.84 -25.80 10.85
C LEU A 10 2.73 -26.77 11.64
N LYS A 11 2.22 -27.30 12.77
CA LYS A 11 2.94 -28.23 13.63
C LYS A 11 3.44 -29.45 12.85
N TYR A 12 2.57 -30.04 12.04
CA TYR A 12 2.89 -31.20 11.21
C TYR A 12 4.04 -30.89 10.25
N TRP A 13 3.95 -29.79 9.50
CA TRP A 13 4.99 -29.41 8.54
C TRP A 13 6.32 -29.05 9.22
N MET A 14 6.28 -28.36 10.36
CA MET A 14 7.50 -28.02 11.09
C MET A 14 8.17 -29.25 11.70
N GLN A 15 7.39 -30.25 12.15
CA GLN A 15 7.93 -31.55 12.57
C GLN A 15 8.49 -32.33 11.38
N ARG A 16 7.84 -32.27 10.22
CA ARG A 16 8.34 -32.88 8.98
C ARG A 16 9.70 -32.28 8.59
N VAL A 17 9.89 -30.96 8.66
CA VAL A 17 11.21 -30.33 8.42
C VAL A 17 12.31 -31.00 9.22
N LEU A 18 12.09 -31.27 10.51
CA LEU A 18 13.11 -31.93 11.35
C LEU A 18 13.41 -33.38 10.93
N ARG A 19 12.38 -34.12 10.48
CA ARG A 19 12.54 -35.48 9.96
C ARG A 19 13.31 -35.47 8.64
N GLU A 20 12.90 -34.64 7.70
CA GLU A 20 13.54 -34.58 6.39
C GLU A 20 14.95 -33.99 6.46
N CYS A 21 15.24 -33.09 7.42
CA CYS A 21 16.62 -32.66 7.69
C CYS A 21 17.52 -33.83 8.12
N ALA A 22 17.00 -34.83 8.83
CA ALA A 22 17.77 -36.00 9.23
C ALA A 22 17.94 -36.99 8.06
N ALA A 23 16.93 -37.12 7.20
CA ALA A 23 17.00 -37.93 5.99
C ALA A 23 17.98 -37.34 4.96
N ALA A 24 17.82 -36.05 4.63
CA ALA A 24 18.66 -35.35 3.65
C ALA A 24 20.12 -35.23 4.09
N ALA A 25 20.41 -35.29 5.39
CA ALA A 25 21.78 -35.22 5.90
C ALA A 25 22.62 -36.48 5.65
N ARG A 26 22.03 -37.57 5.13
CA ARG A 26 22.76 -38.81 4.81
C ARG A 26 23.52 -38.70 3.50
N ASP A 27 22.83 -38.31 2.43
CA ASP A 27 23.35 -38.35 1.06
C ASP A 27 22.81 -37.23 0.16
N LEU A 28 21.97 -36.32 0.68
CA LEU A 28 21.22 -35.35 -0.11
C LEU A 28 20.47 -35.99 -1.31
N ALA A 29 19.95 -37.21 -1.13
CA ALA A 29 19.15 -37.87 -2.16
C ALA A 29 17.96 -36.99 -2.60
N VAL A 30 17.56 -37.19 -3.86
CA VAL A 30 16.54 -36.38 -4.55
C VAL A 30 15.23 -36.32 -3.76
N ASP A 31 14.72 -37.46 -3.29
CA ASP A 31 13.45 -37.54 -2.58
C ASP A 31 13.48 -36.83 -1.21
N PRO A 32 14.46 -37.10 -0.30
CA PRO A 32 14.61 -36.33 0.94
C PRO A 32 14.77 -34.82 0.74
N VAL A 33 15.54 -34.39 -0.27
CA VAL A 33 15.71 -32.97 -0.60
C VAL A 33 14.38 -32.36 -1.06
N HIS A 34 13.65 -33.06 -1.94
CA HIS A 34 12.33 -32.62 -2.39
C HIS A 34 11.36 -32.47 -1.21
N ASP A 35 11.26 -33.48 -0.35
CA ASP A 35 10.35 -33.48 0.80
C ASP A 35 10.70 -32.40 1.83
N LEU A 36 12.00 -32.17 2.08
CA LEU A 36 12.47 -31.09 2.94
C LEU A 36 12.08 -29.72 2.36
N ARG A 37 12.26 -29.52 1.05
CA ARG A 37 11.83 -28.29 0.37
C ARG A 37 10.33 -28.08 0.48
N VAL A 38 9.53 -29.12 0.27
CA VAL A 38 8.07 -29.05 0.40
C VAL A 38 7.69 -28.65 1.84
N ALA A 39 8.28 -29.27 2.85
CA ALA A 39 7.99 -28.96 4.25
C ALA A 39 8.39 -27.53 4.63
N LEU A 40 9.58 -27.06 4.21
CA LEU A 40 10.04 -25.68 4.43
C LEU A 40 9.15 -24.66 3.72
N ARG A 41 8.78 -24.92 2.45
CA ARG A 41 7.85 -24.09 1.68
C ARG A 41 6.53 -23.94 2.41
N ARG A 42 5.96 -25.05 2.89
CA ARG A 42 4.69 -25.07 3.64
C ARG A 42 4.77 -24.22 4.91
N CYS A 43 5.81 -24.42 5.72
CA CYS A 43 6.03 -23.63 6.94
C CYS A 43 6.11 -22.13 6.65
N ARG A 44 6.91 -21.74 5.64
CA ARG A 44 7.09 -20.34 5.24
C ARG A 44 5.81 -19.73 4.68
N SER A 45 5.07 -20.46 3.84
CA SER A 45 3.82 -19.97 3.27
C SER A 45 2.71 -19.84 4.32
N MET A 46 2.67 -20.74 5.30
CA MET A 46 1.74 -20.64 6.42
C MET A 46 2.10 -19.45 7.31
N ALA A 47 3.40 -19.25 7.61
CA ALA A 47 3.86 -18.06 8.35
C ALA A 47 3.45 -16.77 7.64
N ASP A 48 3.62 -16.67 6.32
CA ASP A 48 3.20 -15.50 5.53
C ASP A 48 1.71 -15.18 5.68
N GLY A 49 0.85 -16.21 5.69
CA GLY A 49 -0.57 -16.02 5.90
C GLY A 49 -0.93 -15.61 7.32
N VAL A 50 -0.29 -16.23 8.31
CA VAL A 50 -0.54 -15.98 9.74
C VAL A 50 -0.02 -14.60 10.17
N MET A 51 1.13 -14.16 9.66
CA MET A 51 1.75 -12.86 9.99
C MET A 51 0.87 -11.65 9.63
N ALA A 52 -0.08 -11.82 8.71
CA ALA A 52 -1.07 -10.79 8.39
C ALA A 52 -2.08 -10.56 9.54
N ILE A 53 -2.12 -11.45 10.51
CA ILE A 53 -3.08 -11.48 11.63
C ILE A 53 -2.35 -11.50 12.96
N ASP A 54 -1.37 -12.38 13.12
CA ASP A 54 -0.55 -12.51 14.33
C ASP A 54 0.83 -11.87 14.13
N PRO A 55 1.13 -10.76 14.84
CA PRO A 55 2.34 -9.99 14.62
C PRO A 55 3.55 -10.42 15.47
N ASP A 56 3.51 -11.61 16.08
CA ASP A 56 4.63 -12.15 16.86
C ASP A 56 5.93 -12.22 16.02
N PRO A 57 7.07 -11.68 16.50
CA PRO A 57 8.31 -11.63 15.74
C PRO A 57 8.86 -13.03 15.39
N ALA A 58 8.54 -14.05 16.20
CA ALA A 58 9.02 -15.41 15.99
C ALA A 58 8.55 -15.99 14.63
N TRP A 59 7.44 -15.50 14.06
CA TRP A 59 7.02 -15.87 12.71
C TRP A 59 8.06 -15.50 11.65
N GLN A 60 8.57 -14.27 11.73
CA GLN A 60 9.53 -13.75 10.77
C GLN A 60 10.91 -14.36 11.01
N GLU A 61 11.30 -14.58 12.26
CA GLU A 61 12.54 -15.27 12.62
C GLU A 61 12.55 -16.70 12.07
N MET A 62 11.48 -17.48 12.32
CA MET A 62 11.33 -18.83 11.79
C MET A 62 11.36 -18.86 10.25
N LYS A 63 10.62 -17.93 9.62
CA LYS A 63 10.60 -17.82 8.16
C LYS A 63 11.99 -17.50 7.58
N ARG A 64 12.78 -16.66 8.26
CA ARG A 64 14.16 -16.32 7.85
C ARG A 64 15.09 -17.52 8.00
N ALA A 65 15.04 -18.23 9.13
CA ALA A 65 15.83 -19.43 9.35
C ALA A 65 15.56 -20.50 8.27
N GLY A 66 14.29 -20.72 7.93
CA GLY A 66 13.93 -21.64 6.85
C GLY A 66 14.24 -21.12 5.44
N LYS A 67 14.45 -19.81 5.24
CA LYS A 67 14.73 -19.22 3.92
C LYS A 67 16.11 -19.61 3.42
N GLN A 68 17.13 -19.55 4.28
CA GLN A 68 18.51 -19.85 3.88
C GLN A 68 18.62 -21.29 3.38
N LEU A 69 18.20 -22.26 4.19
CA LEU A 69 18.18 -23.67 3.81
C LEU A 69 17.32 -23.93 2.56
N PHE A 70 16.14 -23.33 2.47
CA PHE A 70 15.28 -23.50 1.30
C PHE A 70 15.90 -22.93 0.01
N ALA A 71 16.67 -21.84 0.10
CA ALA A 71 17.32 -21.21 -1.04
C ALA A 71 18.47 -22.08 -1.55
N SER A 72 19.33 -22.60 -0.66
CA SER A 72 20.43 -23.50 -1.04
C SER A 72 19.91 -24.79 -1.68
N LEU A 73 18.87 -25.40 -1.10
CA LEU A 73 18.18 -26.55 -1.73
C LEU A 73 17.47 -26.16 -3.04
N GLY A 74 17.24 -24.87 -3.27
CA GLY A 74 16.55 -24.33 -4.45
C GLY A 74 17.41 -24.25 -5.66
N ALA A 75 18.64 -23.76 -5.48
CA ALA A 75 19.64 -23.73 -6.54
C ALA A 75 19.79 -25.11 -7.19
N LEU A 76 19.84 -26.19 -6.39
CA LEU A 76 19.92 -27.56 -6.92
C LEU A 76 18.73 -27.93 -7.82
N ARG A 77 17.50 -27.63 -7.39
CA ARG A 77 16.30 -27.94 -8.19
C ARG A 77 16.22 -27.06 -9.43
N ASP A 78 16.64 -25.80 -9.35
CA ASP A 78 16.60 -24.88 -10.48
C ASP A 78 17.57 -25.36 -11.59
N LEU A 79 18.74 -25.90 -11.22
CA LEU A 79 19.67 -26.55 -12.17
C LEU A 79 19.05 -27.78 -12.85
N GLN A 80 18.40 -28.66 -12.08
CA GLN A 80 17.72 -29.85 -12.61
C GLN A 80 16.58 -29.48 -13.56
N VAL A 81 15.79 -28.46 -13.24
CA VAL A 81 14.72 -27.98 -14.13
C VAL A 81 15.30 -27.43 -15.43
N MET A 82 16.44 -26.72 -15.39
CA MET A 82 17.11 -26.28 -16.62
C MET A 82 17.65 -27.45 -17.45
N GLN A 83 18.17 -28.51 -16.82
CA GLN A 83 18.56 -29.74 -17.52
C GLN A 83 17.34 -30.36 -18.23
N GLU A 84 16.22 -30.57 -17.51
CA GLU A 84 14.96 -31.10 -18.07
C GLU A 84 14.48 -30.26 -19.29
N TRP A 85 14.60 -28.93 -19.24
CA TRP A 85 14.28 -28.07 -20.37
C TRP A 85 15.26 -28.18 -21.53
N ALA A 86 16.57 -28.20 -21.27
CA ALA A 86 17.59 -28.32 -22.30
C ALA A 86 17.41 -29.61 -23.11
N GLU A 87 17.10 -30.72 -22.43
CA GLU A 87 16.83 -32.02 -23.06
C GLU A 87 15.53 -32.03 -23.88
N LYS A 88 14.52 -31.28 -23.43
CA LYS A 88 13.23 -31.18 -24.12
C LYS A 88 13.30 -30.30 -25.38
N LEU A 89 14.12 -29.24 -25.36
CA LEU A 89 14.15 -28.24 -26.42
C LEU A 89 15.10 -28.56 -27.57
N ALA A 90 16.10 -29.42 -27.35
CA ALA A 90 17.10 -29.76 -28.36
C ALA A 90 17.50 -31.25 -28.35
N PRO A 91 17.80 -31.82 -29.54
CA PRO A 91 18.16 -33.22 -29.66
C PRO A 91 19.55 -33.52 -29.04
N PRO A 92 19.89 -34.80 -28.78
CA PRO A 92 21.13 -35.18 -28.07
C PRO A 92 22.45 -34.80 -28.76
N ASP A 93 22.42 -34.61 -30.07
CA ASP A 93 23.54 -34.21 -30.92
C ASP A 93 23.76 -32.70 -30.97
N ASP A 94 22.90 -31.90 -30.32
CA ASP A 94 23.03 -30.45 -30.28
C ASP A 94 24.22 -29.99 -29.42
N LEU A 95 25.17 -29.29 -30.03
CA LEU A 95 26.40 -28.86 -29.36
C LEU A 95 26.16 -27.83 -28.24
N ALA A 96 25.22 -26.90 -28.44
CA ALA A 96 24.88 -25.90 -27.44
C ALA A 96 24.17 -26.55 -26.24
N ARG A 97 23.29 -27.53 -26.47
CA ARG A 97 22.75 -28.38 -25.40
C ARG A 97 23.86 -29.08 -24.62
N ALA A 98 24.79 -29.74 -25.30
CA ALA A 98 25.87 -30.48 -24.64
C ALA A 98 26.73 -29.57 -23.75
N ARG A 99 27.11 -28.38 -24.27
CA ARG A 99 27.87 -27.38 -23.51
C ARG A 99 27.10 -26.83 -22.32
N LEU A 100 25.80 -26.54 -22.49
CA LEU A 100 24.94 -26.12 -21.39
C LEU A 100 24.85 -27.20 -20.29
N LEU A 101 24.63 -28.47 -20.66
CA LEU A 101 24.53 -29.57 -19.70
C LEU A 101 25.85 -29.75 -18.92
N GLN A 102 27.01 -29.58 -19.57
CA GLN A 102 28.31 -29.57 -18.90
C GLN A 102 28.41 -28.41 -17.89
N PHE A 103 28.04 -27.20 -18.30
CA PHE A 103 28.02 -26.02 -17.42
C PHE A 103 27.09 -26.21 -16.20
N LEU A 104 25.90 -26.78 -16.40
CA LEU A 104 24.95 -27.06 -15.32
C LEU A 104 25.48 -28.12 -14.35
N SER A 105 26.12 -29.17 -14.86
CA SER A 105 26.73 -30.23 -14.05
C SER A 105 27.82 -29.68 -13.11
N GLN A 106 28.68 -28.78 -13.61
CA GLN A 106 29.70 -28.13 -12.78
C GLN A 106 29.11 -27.28 -11.64
N ARG A 107 28.01 -26.54 -11.90
CA ARG A 107 27.32 -25.76 -10.87
C ARG A 107 26.57 -26.63 -9.88
N GLU A 108 26.14 -27.82 -10.28
CA GLU A 108 25.42 -28.77 -9.43
C GLU A 108 26.28 -29.22 -8.25
N GLU A 109 27.58 -29.46 -8.47
CA GLU A 109 28.54 -29.82 -7.40
C GLU A 109 28.65 -28.72 -6.35
N SER A 110 28.82 -27.46 -6.77
CA SER A 110 28.85 -26.31 -5.87
C SER A 110 27.52 -26.16 -5.11
N ALA A 111 26.38 -26.33 -5.79
CA ALA A 111 25.07 -26.23 -5.17
C ALA A 111 24.83 -27.34 -4.14
N LYS A 112 25.34 -28.56 -4.36
CA LYS A 112 25.33 -29.66 -3.39
C LYS A 112 26.15 -29.32 -2.16
N ALA A 113 27.35 -28.75 -2.33
CA ALA A 113 28.20 -28.30 -1.22
C ALA A 113 27.51 -27.20 -0.38
N ASP A 114 26.93 -26.20 -1.03
CA ASP A 114 26.18 -25.13 -0.38
C ASP A 114 24.95 -25.65 0.38
N ALA A 115 24.23 -26.61 -0.21
CA ALA A 115 23.08 -27.26 0.44
C ALA A 115 23.50 -28.07 1.66
N ALA A 116 24.60 -28.82 1.57
CA ALA A 116 25.17 -29.57 2.69
C ALA A 116 25.57 -28.63 3.85
N GLN A 117 26.26 -27.53 3.53
CA GLN A 117 26.67 -26.53 4.51
C GLN A 117 25.45 -25.86 5.18
N ALA A 118 24.46 -25.44 4.40
CA ALA A 118 23.25 -24.82 4.93
C ALA A 118 22.45 -25.80 5.81
N LEU A 119 22.44 -27.10 5.47
CA LEU A 119 21.78 -28.13 6.27
C LEU A 119 22.51 -28.37 7.61
N ALA A 120 23.85 -28.32 7.61
CA ALA A 120 24.65 -28.43 8.82
C ALA A 120 24.45 -27.24 9.77
N GLN A 121 24.33 -26.03 9.22
CA GLN A 121 24.12 -24.79 9.99
C GLN A 121 22.68 -24.59 10.48
N PHE A 122 21.73 -25.42 10.03
CA PHE A 122 20.32 -25.25 10.38
C PHE A 122 20.06 -25.53 11.87
N ASP A 123 19.67 -24.50 12.62
CA ASP A 123 19.40 -24.60 14.06
C ASP A 123 18.12 -25.40 14.36
N ARG A 124 18.28 -26.72 14.49
CA ARG A 124 17.21 -27.67 14.84
C ARG A 124 16.68 -27.42 16.26
N LYS A 125 17.48 -26.87 17.18
CA LYS A 125 17.07 -26.64 18.58
C LYS A 125 16.12 -25.45 18.64
N GLN A 126 16.47 -24.34 18.00
CA GLN A 126 15.58 -23.19 17.90
C GLN A 126 14.32 -23.51 17.11
N TRP A 127 14.41 -24.31 16.04
CA TRP A 127 13.23 -24.76 15.30
C TRP A 127 12.24 -25.53 16.17
N ARG A 128 12.71 -26.44 17.05
CA ARG A 128 11.85 -27.14 18.02
C ARG A 128 11.14 -26.19 19.00
N ARG A 129 11.81 -25.13 19.46
CA ARG A 129 11.18 -24.11 20.32
C ARG A 129 10.05 -23.39 19.58
N TRP A 130 10.26 -23.04 18.31
CA TRP A 130 9.21 -22.45 17.48
C TRP A 130 8.05 -23.40 17.22
N ILE A 131 8.27 -24.72 17.12
CA ILE A 131 7.17 -25.69 17.00
C ILE A 131 6.18 -25.52 18.16
N ALA A 132 6.67 -25.45 19.40
CA ALA A 132 5.80 -25.30 20.57
C ALA A 132 5.10 -23.93 20.58
N HIS A 133 5.87 -22.84 20.43
CA HIS A 133 5.36 -21.47 20.49
C HIS A 133 4.39 -21.13 19.36
N LEU A 134 4.84 -21.29 18.11
CA LEU A 134 4.08 -20.88 16.93
C LEU A 134 2.86 -21.77 16.67
N SER A 135 2.92 -23.06 16.99
CA SER A 135 1.75 -23.94 16.83
C SER A 135 0.63 -23.57 17.80
N ALA A 136 0.95 -23.20 19.05
CA ALA A 136 -0.04 -22.74 20.01
C ALA A 136 -0.71 -21.44 19.56
N ARG A 137 0.06 -20.52 18.97
CA ARG A 137 -0.47 -19.27 18.40
C ARG A 137 -1.33 -19.52 17.16
N ALA A 138 -0.87 -20.36 16.23
CA ALA A 138 -1.62 -20.73 15.03
C ALA A 138 -2.95 -21.42 15.35
N ALA A 139 -3.01 -22.23 16.41
CA ALA A 139 -4.24 -22.91 16.84
C ALA A 139 -5.37 -21.94 17.24
N ARG A 140 -5.06 -20.68 17.56
CA ARG A 140 -6.06 -19.62 17.81
C ARG A 140 -6.77 -19.15 16.54
N LEU A 141 -6.27 -19.53 15.36
CA LEU A 141 -6.79 -19.13 14.06
C LEU A 141 -7.45 -20.32 13.37
N LYS A 142 -8.75 -20.22 13.13
CA LYS A 142 -9.51 -21.28 12.46
C LYS A 142 -9.34 -21.20 10.93
N PRO A 143 -8.89 -22.27 10.24
CA PRO A 143 -8.99 -22.38 8.79
C PRO A 143 -10.45 -22.26 8.31
N GLY A 144 -10.66 -21.73 7.12
CA GLY A 144 -11.98 -21.44 6.53
C GLY A 144 -12.63 -20.17 7.07
N SER A 145 -12.05 -19.52 8.09
CA SER A 145 -12.63 -18.31 8.68
C SER A 145 -12.69 -17.14 7.70
N ILE A 146 -13.65 -16.24 7.92
CA ILE A 146 -13.85 -15.01 7.15
C ILE A 146 -12.59 -14.12 7.08
N VAL A 147 -11.71 -14.25 8.07
CA VAL A 147 -10.42 -13.54 8.13
C VAL A 147 -9.47 -14.00 7.04
N TYR A 148 -9.40 -15.32 6.78
CA TYR A 148 -8.59 -15.86 5.69
C TYR A 148 -9.25 -15.63 4.33
N GLN A 149 -10.58 -15.54 4.25
CA GLN A 149 -11.26 -15.09 3.03
C GLN A 149 -10.93 -13.63 2.70
N HIS A 150 -10.90 -12.75 3.70
CA HIS A 150 -10.43 -11.37 3.51
C HIS A 150 -8.96 -11.32 3.09
N LEU A 151 -8.10 -12.16 3.68
CA LEU A 151 -6.71 -12.26 3.27
C LEU A 151 -6.56 -12.75 1.83
N ALA A 152 -7.35 -13.74 1.42
CA ALA A 152 -7.39 -14.23 0.04
C ALA A 152 -7.89 -13.13 -0.91
N LEU A 153 -8.88 -12.33 -0.51
CA LEU A 153 -9.32 -11.15 -1.27
C LEU A 153 -8.19 -10.14 -1.46
N GLU A 154 -7.40 -9.86 -0.42
CA GLU A 154 -6.23 -8.98 -0.52
C GLU A 154 -5.19 -9.52 -1.50
N ARG A 155 -4.83 -10.80 -1.40
CA ARG A 155 -3.89 -11.44 -2.33
C ARG A 155 -4.44 -11.51 -3.74
N TRP A 156 -5.73 -11.73 -3.91
CA TRP A 156 -6.41 -11.70 -5.21
C TRP A 156 -6.33 -10.30 -5.84
N THR A 157 -6.62 -9.24 -5.08
CA THR A 157 -6.55 -7.86 -5.58
C THR A 157 -5.14 -7.49 -6.01
N GLU A 158 -4.12 -7.86 -5.22
CA GLU A 158 -2.71 -7.67 -5.57
C GLU A 158 -2.32 -8.44 -6.84
N ALA A 159 -2.68 -9.73 -6.92
CA ALA A 159 -2.36 -10.56 -8.07
C ALA A 159 -3.09 -10.11 -9.35
N TYR A 160 -4.35 -9.67 -9.23
CA TYR A 160 -5.12 -9.16 -10.37
C TYR A 160 -4.56 -7.82 -10.89
N ALA A 161 -4.07 -6.96 -10.00
CA ALA A 161 -3.37 -5.73 -10.42
C ALA A 161 -2.09 -6.05 -11.21
N LEU A 162 -1.34 -7.06 -10.78
CA LEU A 162 -0.16 -7.56 -11.49
C LEU A 162 -0.53 -8.18 -12.84
N HIS A 163 -1.65 -8.92 -12.90
CA HIS A 163 -2.17 -9.48 -14.14
C HIS A 163 -2.48 -8.37 -15.14
N ARG A 164 -3.21 -7.33 -14.73
CA ARG A 164 -3.49 -6.18 -15.60
C ARG A 164 -2.23 -5.49 -16.11
N LYS A 165 -1.18 -5.42 -15.29
CA LYS A 165 0.12 -4.87 -15.72
C LYS A 165 0.78 -5.77 -16.76
N ALA A 166 0.84 -7.07 -16.51
CA ALA A 166 1.44 -8.05 -17.41
C ALA A 166 0.69 -8.16 -18.75
N MET A 167 -0.64 -8.06 -18.76
CA MET A 167 -1.42 -8.10 -20.01
C MET A 167 -1.25 -6.85 -20.87
N ARG A 168 -0.90 -5.70 -20.27
CA ARG A 168 -0.59 -4.47 -21.01
C ARG A 168 0.82 -4.48 -21.59
N SER A 169 1.76 -5.10 -20.88
CA SER A 169 3.17 -5.16 -21.25
C SER A 169 3.78 -6.44 -20.64
N PRO A 170 3.83 -7.55 -21.41
CA PRO A 170 4.24 -8.87 -20.91
C PRO A 170 5.77 -9.02 -20.81
N THR A 171 6.41 -8.08 -20.12
CA THR A 171 7.86 -8.17 -19.85
C THR A 171 8.16 -9.34 -18.90
N PRO A 172 9.37 -9.95 -18.96
CA PRO A 172 9.80 -11.01 -18.04
C PRO A 172 9.57 -10.64 -16.57
N HIS A 173 9.91 -9.40 -16.19
CA HIS A 173 9.68 -8.89 -14.84
C HIS A 173 8.19 -8.79 -14.46
N ALA A 174 7.32 -8.37 -15.38
CA ALA A 174 5.89 -8.28 -15.13
C ALA A 174 5.24 -9.66 -14.97
N LEU A 175 5.61 -10.62 -15.83
CA LEU A 175 5.13 -12.01 -15.77
C LEU A 175 5.66 -12.72 -14.51
N HIS A 176 6.93 -12.52 -14.15
CA HIS A 176 7.49 -13.03 -12.90
C HIS A 176 6.79 -12.45 -11.67
N SER A 177 6.53 -11.13 -11.66
CA SER A 177 5.80 -10.48 -10.57
C SER A 177 4.38 -11.05 -10.43
N LEU A 178 3.68 -11.24 -11.55
CA LEU A 178 2.36 -11.89 -11.59
C LEU A 178 2.42 -13.32 -11.04
N ARG A 179 3.40 -14.11 -11.45
CA ARG A 179 3.63 -15.47 -10.92
C ARG A 179 3.76 -15.46 -9.40
N ILE A 180 4.53 -14.53 -8.83
CA ILE A 180 4.64 -14.37 -7.37
C ILE A 180 3.27 -14.04 -6.77
N GLY A 181 2.49 -13.15 -7.40
CA GLY A 181 1.13 -12.82 -6.98
C GLY A 181 0.20 -14.03 -6.92
N ILE A 182 0.13 -14.82 -8.00
CA ILE A 182 -0.68 -16.06 -8.08
C ILE A 182 -0.21 -17.07 -7.03
N LYS A 183 1.10 -17.25 -6.88
CA LYS A 183 1.69 -18.11 -5.86
C LYS A 183 1.25 -17.71 -4.45
N ARG A 184 1.26 -16.43 -4.12
CA ARG A 184 0.79 -15.92 -2.82
C ARG A 184 -0.70 -16.16 -2.60
N LEU A 185 -1.53 -15.94 -3.63
CA LEU A 185 -2.97 -16.24 -3.57
C LEU A 185 -3.20 -17.73 -3.34
N ARG A 186 -2.58 -18.59 -4.16
CA ARG A 186 -2.67 -20.04 -4.05
C ARG A 186 -2.31 -20.52 -2.65
N TYR A 187 -1.23 -20.00 -2.07
CA TYR A 187 -0.78 -20.43 -0.75
C TYR A 187 -1.76 -20.03 0.36
N VAL A 188 -2.42 -18.88 0.27
CA VAL A 188 -3.46 -18.54 1.25
C VAL A 188 -4.64 -19.50 1.11
N VAL A 189 -5.10 -19.73 -0.11
CA VAL A 189 -6.25 -20.61 -0.39
C VAL A 189 -5.96 -22.05 0.05
N GLU A 190 -4.83 -22.59 -0.38
CA GLU A 190 -4.42 -23.96 -0.12
C GLU A 190 -4.20 -24.27 1.36
N ASN A 191 -3.63 -23.35 2.13
CA ASN A 191 -3.33 -23.60 3.55
C ASN A 191 -4.48 -23.24 4.49
N PHE A 192 -5.34 -22.29 4.11
CA PHE A 192 -6.30 -21.70 5.04
C PHE A 192 -7.76 -21.71 4.58
N LEU A 193 -8.07 -22.08 3.33
CA LEU A 193 -9.43 -22.09 2.80
C LEU A 193 -9.73 -23.44 2.12
N PRO A 194 -9.96 -24.52 2.88
CA PRO A 194 -10.11 -25.87 2.31
C PRO A 194 -11.25 -25.97 1.29
N GLU A 195 -12.38 -25.30 1.53
CA GLU A 195 -13.52 -25.29 0.62
C GLU A 195 -13.21 -24.56 -0.69
N HIS A 196 -12.61 -23.36 -0.64
CA HIS A 196 -12.14 -22.66 -1.84
C HIS A 196 -11.05 -23.45 -2.55
N HIS A 197 -10.13 -24.08 -1.81
CA HIS A 197 -9.05 -24.88 -2.38
C HIS A 197 -9.59 -26.04 -3.22
N ARG A 198 -10.63 -26.75 -2.76
CA ARG A 198 -11.25 -27.85 -3.51
C ARG A 198 -11.68 -27.41 -4.92
N HIS A 199 -12.19 -26.20 -5.06
CA HIS A 199 -12.68 -25.68 -6.34
C HIS A 199 -11.61 -24.94 -7.16
N TRP A 200 -10.62 -24.33 -6.50
CA TRP A 200 -9.65 -23.46 -7.18
C TRP A 200 -8.31 -24.12 -7.46
N LYS A 201 -8.03 -25.28 -6.85
CA LYS A 201 -6.72 -25.95 -6.91
C LYS A 201 -6.22 -26.10 -8.33
N GLU A 202 -7.05 -26.62 -9.24
CA GLU A 202 -6.63 -26.90 -10.61
C GLU A 202 -6.34 -25.61 -11.39
N GLY A 203 -7.24 -24.62 -11.35
CA GLY A 203 -7.01 -23.32 -12.02
C GLY A 203 -5.80 -22.55 -11.47
N LEU A 204 -5.59 -22.54 -10.15
CA LEU A 204 -4.43 -21.90 -9.54
C LEU A 204 -3.12 -22.66 -9.82
N LYS A 205 -3.17 -23.99 -9.87
CA LYS A 205 -2.02 -24.82 -10.23
C LYS A 205 -1.65 -24.57 -11.69
N HIS A 206 -2.60 -24.68 -12.61
CA HIS A 206 -2.41 -24.43 -14.03
C HIS A 206 -1.81 -23.05 -14.30
N ALA A 207 -2.41 -21.97 -13.76
CA ALA A 207 -1.88 -20.62 -13.94
C ALA A 207 -0.47 -20.42 -13.35
N GLN A 208 -0.17 -21.09 -12.21
CA GLN A 208 1.18 -21.03 -11.63
C GLN A 208 2.20 -21.82 -12.45
N ASP A 209 1.80 -22.98 -12.98
CA ASP A 209 2.66 -23.88 -13.73
C ASP A 209 3.02 -23.20 -15.06
N ILE A 210 2.06 -22.69 -15.83
CA ILE A 210 2.31 -21.94 -17.08
C ILE A 210 3.28 -20.77 -16.86
N LEU A 211 3.00 -19.90 -15.90
CA LEU A 211 3.88 -18.76 -15.60
C LEU A 211 5.22 -19.20 -15.00
N GLY A 212 5.27 -20.39 -14.38
CA GLY A 212 6.49 -21.05 -13.93
C GLY A 212 7.36 -21.43 -15.12
N GLU A 213 6.80 -22.13 -16.09
CA GLU A 213 7.51 -22.55 -17.29
C GLU A 213 8.05 -21.34 -18.08
N VAL A 214 7.29 -20.25 -18.21
CA VAL A 214 7.79 -19.00 -18.84
C VAL A 214 9.01 -18.46 -18.09
N HIS A 215 8.96 -18.45 -16.76
CA HIS A 215 10.10 -18.00 -15.96
C HIS A 215 11.29 -18.95 -16.05
N ASP A 216 11.05 -20.26 -16.10
CA ASP A 216 12.11 -21.26 -16.23
C ASP A 216 12.81 -21.13 -17.59
N LEU A 217 12.06 -20.82 -18.65
CA LEU A 217 12.59 -20.50 -19.99
C LEU A 217 13.42 -19.21 -20.00
N ASP A 218 13.00 -18.15 -19.29
CA ASP A 218 13.81 -16.93 -19.13
C ASP A 218 15.14 -17.21 -18.42
N VAL A 219 15.12 -18.07 -17.39
CA VAL A 219 16.33 -18.47 -16.65
C VAL A 219 17.25 -19.35 -17.50
N LEU A 220 16.68 -20.29 -18.27
CA LEU A 220 17.42 -21.11 -19.22
C LEU A 220 18.13 -20.25 -20.28
N GLN A 221 17.43 -19.26 -20.84
CA GLN A 221 18.01 -18.35 -21.82
C GLN A 221 19.21 -17.57 -21.25
N ALA A 222 19.11 -17.11 -20.01
CA ALA A 222 20.23 -16.46 -19.33
C ALA A 222 21.40 -17.42 -19.10
N ALA A 223 21.14 -18.67 -18.73
CA ALA A 223 22.17 -19.68 -18.53
C ALA A 223 22.89 -20.07 -19.84
N LEU A 224 22.16 -20.17 -20.95
CA LEU A 224 22.74 -20.40 -22.28
C LEU A 224 23.76 -19.30 -22.65
N LEU A 225 23.39 -18.04 -22.44
CA LEU A 225 24.26 -16.88 -22.66
C LEU A 225 25.47 -16.90 -21.73
N GLU A 226 25.28 -17.13 -20.43
CA GLU A 226 26.35 -17.17 -19.42
C GLU A 226 27.35 -18.31 -19.70
N SER A 227 26.87 -19.45 -20.19
CA SER A 227 27.70 -20.62 -20.46
C SER A 227 28.59 -20.49 -21.71
N GLY A 228 28.34 -19.51 -22.59
CA GLY A 228 29.00 -19.43 -23.89
C GLY A 228 28.71 -20.67 -24.77
N ALA A 229 27.51 -21.25 -24.64
CA ALA A 229 27.16 -22.52 -25.28
C ALA A 229 27.15 -22.43 -26.82
N PHE A 230 26.81 -21.27 -27.38
CA PHE A 230 26.58 -21.11 -28.81
C PHE A 230 27.88 -21.21 -29.63
N ALA A 231 27.81 -21.88 -30.77
CA ALA A 231 28.95 -21.96 -31.70
C ALA A 231 29.15 -20.64 -32.48
N ASP A 232 28.05 -20.01 -32.87
CA ASP A 232 28.01 -18.78 -33.64
C ASP A 232 26.69 -18.01 -33.39
N GLN A 233 26.54 -16.86 -34.05
CA GLN A 233 25.35 -16.01 -33.93
C GLN A 233 24.08 -16.65 -34.53
N ALA A 234 24.20 -17.57 -35.48
CA ALA A 234 23.06 -18.26 -36.07
C ALA A 234 22.50 -19.33 -35.10
N ASP A 235 23.38 -20.03 -34.39
CA ASP A 235 23.03 -20.98 -33.35
C ASP A 235 22.34 -20.28 -32.16
N GLU A 236 22.87 -19.12 -31.74
CA GLU A 236 22.21 -18.26 -30.75
C GLU A 236 20.80 -17.85 -31.21
N ALA A 237 20.66 -17.35 -32.43
CA ALA A 237 19.36 -16.93 -32.96
C ALA A 237 18.35 -18.09 -33.04
N ARG A 238 18.80 -19.30 -33.41
CA ARG A 238 17.97 -20.50 -33.44
C ARG A 238 17.42 -20.84 -32.05
N TRP A 239 18.28 -20.86 -31.02
CA TRP A 239 17.86 -21.12 -29.65
C TRP A 239 16.94 -20.04 -29.10
N GLN A 240 17.21 -18.77 -29.39
CA GLN A 240 16.31 -17.66 -29.04
C GLN A 240 14.91 -17.85 -29.63
N GLN A 241 14.81 -18.26 -30.90
CA GLN A 241 13.52 -18.53 -31.54
C GLN A 241 12.78 -19.72 -30.91
N ILE A 242 13.47 -20.81 -30.57
CA ILE A 242 12.88 -21.97 -29.91
C ILE A 242 12.29 -21.57 -28.55
N VAL A 243 13.07 -20.87 -27.72
CA VAL A 243 12.66 -20.42 -26.39
C VAL A 243 11.48 -19.45 -26.48
N GLU A 244 11.52 -18.48 -27.39
CA GLU A 244 10.47 -17.48 -27.51
C GLU A 244 9.15 -18.09 -28.04
N LYS A 245 9.22 -19.07 -28.95
CA LYS A 245 8.05 -19.83 -29.41
C LYS A 245 7.36 -20.54 -28.24
N GLU A 246 8.13 -21.22 -27.40
CA GLU A 246 7.60 -21.92 -26.22
C GLU A 246 6.99 -20.94 -25.22
N LYS A 247 7.64 -19.81 -24.95
CA LYS A 247 7.11 -18.74 -24.09
C LYS A 247 5.79 -18.19 -24.62
N GLN A 248 5.73 -17.86 -25.91
CA GLN A 248 4.55 -17.28 -26.52
C GLN A 248 3.35 -18.24 -26.50
N SER A 249 3.60 -19.54 -26.69
CA SER A 249 2.57 -20.58 -26.54
C SER A 249 1.95 -20.58 -25.14
N ARG A 250 2.80 -20.59 -24.10
CA ARG A 250 2.39 -20.56 -22.68
C ARG A 250 1.67 -19.27 -22.30
N ILE A 251 2.18 -18.12 -22.74
CA ILE A 251 1.53 -16.84 -22.49
C ILE A 251 0.13 -16.84 -23.13
N SER A 252 -0.02 -17.37 -24.35
CA SER A 252 -1.30 -17.46 -25.03
C SER A 252 -2.29 -18.36 -24.27
N GLU A 253 -1.82 -19.51 -23.76
CA GLU A 253 -2.61 -20.41 -22.91
C GLU A 253 -3.06 -19.76 -21.59
N TYR A 254 -2.16 -19.01 -20.94
CA TYR A 254 -2.51 -18.23 -19.75
C TYR A 254 -3.57 -17.16 -20.08
N VAL A 255 -3.41 -16.44 -21.19
CA VAL A 255 -4.38 -15.42 -21.62
C VAL A 255 -5.73 -16.05 -21.90
N ALA A 256 -5.78 -17.20 -22.57
CA ALA A 256 -7.01 -17.93 -22.85
C ALA A 256 -7.77 -18.30 -21.57
N SER A 257 -7.07 -18.83 -20.55
CA SER A 257 -7.68 -19.20 -19.27
C SER A 257 -8.09 -18.01 -18.39
N THR A 258 -7.60 -16.80 -18.69
CA THR A 258 -7.82 -15.60 -17.87
C THR A 258 -8.63 -14.50 -18.56
N SER A 259 -9.12 -14.76 -19.78
CA SER A 259 -9.92 -13.83 -20.58
C SER A 259 -11.38 -14.26 -20.67
N GLY A 260 -12.25 -13.29 -21.01
CA GLY A 260 -13.66 -13.54 -21.27
C GLY A 260 -14.55 -13.74 -20.03
N PRO A 261 -15.86 -14.02 -20.25
CA PRO A 261 -16.87 -14.10 -19.20
C PRO A 261 -16.66 -15.21 -18.17
N ALA A 262 -15.98 -16.29 -18.56
CA ALA A 262 -15.66 -17.46 -17.72
C ALA A 262 -14.22 -17.44 -17.18
N SER A 263 -13.54 -16.29 -17.22
CA SER A 263 -12.15 -16.17 -16.75
C SER A 263 -11.97 -16.64 -15.31
N LEU A 264 -10.83 -17.30 -15.05
CA LEU A 264 -10.44 -17.73 -13.70
C LEU A 264 -10.50 -16.59 -12.67
N TRP A 265 -10.09 -15.37 -13.07
CA TRP A 265 -10.14 -14.19 -12.20
C TRP A 265 -11.54 -13.85 -11.72
N ARG A 266 -12.55 -13.99 -12.58
CA ARG A 266 -13.95 -13.73 -12.23
C ARG A 266 -14.49 -14.80 -11.29
N VAL A 267 -14.25 -16.08 -11.61
CA VAL A 267 -14.63 -17.22 -10.76
C VAL A 267 -14.05 -17.04 -9.35
N TRP A 268 -12.76 -16.72 -9.25
CA TRP A 268 -12.13 -16.48 -7.96
C TRP A 268 -12.69 -15.25 -7.24
N ARG A 269 -12.98 -14.16 -7.97
CA ARG A 269 -13.54 -12.96 -7.37
C ARG A 269 -14.94 -13.20 -6.83
N GLU A 270 -15.75 -13.99 -7.52
CA GLU A 270 -17.15 -14.22 -7.17
C GLU A 270 -17.32 -14.98 -5.86
N ALA A 271 -16.44 -15.93 -5.58
CA ALA A 271 -16.43 -16.72 -4.35
C ALA A 271 -15.74 -16.03 -3.15
N LEU A 272 -15.33 -14.75 -3.28
CA LEU A 272 -14.74 -13.96 -2.20
C LEU A 272 -15.68 -12.83 -1.73
N PRO A 273 -15.57 -12.37 -0.47
CA PRO A 273 -16.43 -11.32 0.09
C PRO A 273 -16.53 -10.05 -0.80
N LYS A 274 -17.72 -9.45 -0.85
CA LYS A 274 -18.04 -8.25 -1.65
C LYS A 274 -18.72 -7.19 -0.79
N GLY A 275 -18.57 -5.92 -1.17
CA GLY A 275 -19.24 -4.80 -0.50
C GLY A 275 -19.14 -4.85 1.02
N LYS A 276 -20.29 -4.86 1.70
CA LYS A 276 -20.39 -4.87 3.16
C LYS A 276 -19.74 -6.11 3.82
N ASP A 277 -19.74 -7.26 3.16
CA ASP A 277 -19.12 -8.48 3.71
C ASP A 277 -17.60 -8.37 3.73
N ALA A 278 -17.01 -7.74 2.71
CA ALA A 278 -15.56 -7.48 2.69
C ALA A 278 -15.16 -6.51 3.82
N GLU A 279 -15.97 -5.48 4.06
CA GLU A 279 -15.76 -4.55 5.17
C GLU A 279 -15.84 -5.24 6.54
N ALA A 280 -16.88 -6.04 6.75
CA ALA A 280 -17.08 -6.81 7.98
C ALA A 280 -15.92 -7.79 8.23
N ALA A 281 -15.46 -8.47 7.17
CA ALA A 281 -14.31 -9.36 7.21
C ALA A 281 -13.02 -8.62 7.58
N GLY A 282 -12.80 -7.42 7.04
CA GLY A 282 -11.68 -6.55 7.36
C GLY A 282 -11.67 -6.12 8.83
N ILE A 283 -12.83 -5.74 9.38
CA ILE A 283 -13.00 -5.43 10.81
C ILE A 283 -12.70 -6.67 11.66
N HIS A 284 -13.21 -7.84 11.26
CA HIS A 284 -12.98 -9.07 12.02
C HIS A 284 -11.49 -9.45 12.06
N ARG A 285 -10.77 -9.25 10.96
CA ARG A 285 -9.31 -9.41 10.92
C ARG A 285 -8.60 -8.44 11.86
N LEU A 286 -8.99 -7.17 11.88
CA LEU A 286 -8.41 -6.18 12.80
C LEU A 286 -8.65 -6.54 14.27
N ARG A 287 -9.84 -7.05 14.61
CA ARG A 287 -10.16 -7.52 15.96
C ARG A 287 -9.25 -8.66 16.40
N LEU A 288 -8.98 -9.61 15.50
CA LEU A 288 -8.03 -10.70 15.79
C LEU A 288 -6.60 -10.18 15.91
N TRP A 289 -6.18 -9.29 15.02
CA TRP A 289 -4.87 -8.65 15.12
C TRP A 289 -4.68 -7.91 16.46
N ALA A 290 -5.69 -7.16 16.88
CA ALA A 290 -5.70 -6.50 18.18
C ALA A 290 -5.63 -7.53 19.33
N ALA A 291 -6.35 -8.64 19.22
CA ALA A 291 -6.36 -9.73 20.20
C ALA A 291 -5.00 -10.42 20.43
N PHE A 292 -4.08 -10.32 19.47
CA PHE A 292 -2.71 -10.82 19.65
C PHE A 292 -1.76 -9.79 20.31
N ARG A 293 -2.17 -8.52 20.38
CA ARG A 293 -1.38 -7.38 20.87
C ARG A 293 -1.94 -6.72 22.13
N ASP A 294 -3.16 -7.06 22.50
CA ASP A 294 -3.88 -6.50 23.64
C ASP A 294 -3.81 -7.48 24.82
N GLY A 295 -3.13 -7.06 25.89
CA GLY A 295 -3.02 -7.81 27.13
C GLY A 295 -4.34 -7.93 27.91
N ASN A 296 -5.35 -7.11 27.59
CA ASN A 296 -6.68 -7.15 28.20
C ASN A 296 -7.81 -6.95 27.18
N ILE A 297 -7.98 -7.93 26.30
CA ILE A 297 -9.03 -7.90 25.27
C ILE A 297 -10.46 -7.78 25.84
N ARG A 298 -10.72 -8.26 27.06
CA ARG A 298 -12.03 -8.14 27.71
C ARG A 298 -12.35 -6.68 27.99
N HIS A 299 -11.36 -5.92 28.49
CA HIS A 299 -11.48 -4.48 28.68
C HIS A 299 -11.74 -3.76 27.35
N SER A 300 -10.96 -4.01 26.30
CA SER A 300 -11.16 -3.34 25.01
C SER A 300 -12.50 -3.65 24.35
N ARG A 301 -13.00 -4.88 24.49
CA ARG A 301 -14.36 -5.23 24.03
C ARG A 301 -15.43 -4.46 24.80
N HIS A 302 -15.28 -4.36 26.12
CA HIS A 302 -16.24 -3.66 26.95
C HIS A 302 -16.24 -2.14 26.68
N VAL A 303 -15.05 -1.53 26.53
CA VAL A 303 -14.93 -0.12 26.12
C VAL A 303 -15.58 0.11 24.75
N ALA A 304 -15.38 -0.80 23.78
CA ALA A 304 -16.03 -0.70 22.48
C ALA A 304 -17.56 -0.81 22.55
N GLN A 305 -18.09 -1.69 23.40
CA GLN A 305 -19.54 -1.81 23.62
C GLN A 305 -20.12 -0.53 24.23
N LEU A 306 -19.52 -0.03 25.32
CA LEU A 306 -19.96 1.20 25.96
C LEU A 306 -19.87 2.41 25.02
N ALA A 307 -18.77 2.53 24.27
CA ALA A 307 -18.59 3.61 23.30
C ALA A 307 -19.68 3.60 22.21
N LEU A 308 -20.08 2.41 21.74
CA LEU A 308 -21.18 2.26 20.80
C LEU A 308 -22.53 2.59 21.42
N GLN A 309 -22.83 2.11 22.63
CA GLN A 309 -24.09 2.43 23.33
C GLN A 309 -24.25 3.92 23.55
N LEU A 310 -23.19 4.60 23.98
CA LEU A 310 -23.17 6.04 24.17
C LEU A 310 -23.33 6.80 22.84
N TYR A 311 -22.68 6.34 21.77
CA TYR A 311 -22.85 6.93 20.43
C TYR A 311 -24.30 6.76 19.92
N ASP A 312 -24.85 5.54 20.02
CA ASP A 312 -26.21 5.23 19.58
C ASP A 312 -27.24 6.03 20.41
N GLY A 313 -27.01 6.17 21.72
CA GLY A 313 -27.83 7.02 22.60
C GLY A 313 -27.79 8.50 22.23
N LEU A 314 -26.62 9.05 21.90
CA LEU A 314 -26.48 10.44 21.44
C LEU A 314 -27.19 10.67 20.11
N VAL A 315 -27.02 9.78 19.14
CA VAL A 315 -27.69 9.86 17.82
C VAL A 315 -29.20 9.91 18.00
N ASN A 316 -29.75 9.05 18.86
CA ASN A 316 -31.18 8.99 19.16
C ASN A 316 -31.67 10.27 19.89
N ALA A 317 -30.90 10.79 20.83
CA ALA A 317 -31.29 11.95 21.64
C ALA A 317 -31.25 13.28 20.87
N THR A 318 -30.35 13.45 19.91
CA THR A 318 -30.17 14.74 19.22
C THR A 318 -30.91 14.83 17.88
N ALA A 319 -31.73 13.83 17.52
CA ALA A 319 -32.32 13.66 16.18
C ALA A 319 -31.29 13.84 15.03
N TRP A 320 -30.01 13.64 15.35
CA TRP A 320 -28.92 13.84 14.43
C TRP A 320 -28.97 12.68 13.45
N LYS A 321 -29.11 12.99 12.16
CA LYS A 321 -28.98 12.00 11.08
C LYS A 321 -27.50 11.99 10.67
N PRO A 322 -26.63 11.17 11.29
CA PRO A 322 -25.26 11.05 10.84
C PRO A 322 -25.27 10.67 9.35
N ALA A 323 -24.30 11.18 8.60
CA ALA A 323 -23.99 10.63 7.30
C ALA A 323 -23.42 9.20 7.45
N ALA A 324 -24.33 8.23 7.61
CA ALA A 324 -24.13 6.79 7.47
C ALA A 324 -23.30 6.05 8.54
N LEU A 325 -23.38 4.72 8.49
CA LEU A 325 -22.72 3.67 9.30
C LEU A 325 -21.20 3.83 9.58
N LYS A 326 -20.57 4.88 9.05
CA LYS A 326 -19.13 5.10 8.94
C LYS A 326 -18.49 5.61 10.23
N GLU A 327 -19.08 6.61 10.89
CA GLU A 327 -18.59 7.18 12.16
C GLU A 327 -18.67 6.14 13.28
N ARG A 328 -19.80 5.43 13.36
CA ARG A 328 -20.01 4.30 14.29
C ARG A 328 -18.94 3.22 14.11
N ARG A 329 -18.62 2.88 12.85
CA ARG A 329 -17.57 1.91 12.50
C ARG A 329 -16.18 2.40 12.90
N ILE A 330 -15.85 3.67 12.64
CA ILE A 330 -14.57 4.29 13.02
C ILE A 330 -14.41 4.28 14.55
N LEU A 331 -15.46 4.63 15.29
CA LEU A 331 -15.47 4.63 16.76
C LEU A 331 -15.23 3.23 17.32
N PHE A 332 -15.96 2.24 16.81
CA PHE A 332 -15.76 0.84 17.18
C PHE A 332 -14.32 0.39 16.94
N THR A 333 -13.78 0.66 15.74
CA THR A 333 -12.41 0.30 15.39
C THR A 333 -11.39 1.01 16.28
N ALA A 334 -11.59 2.29 16.60
CA ALA A 334 -10.71 3.01 17.52
C ALA A 334 -10.73 2.39 18.94
N ALA A 335 -11.91 2.01 19.43
CA ALA A 335 -12.06 1.42 20.75
C ALA A 335 -11.43 0.01 20.84
N ILE A 336 -11.51 -0.83 19.81
CA ILE A 336 -10.83 -2.15 19.85
C ILE A 336 -9.30 -2.05 19.72
N LEU A 337 -8.77 -0.97 19.15
CA LEU A 337 -7.32 -0.81 18.91
C LEU A 337 -6.60 -0.03 20.02
N HIS A 338 -7.30 0.50 21.02
CA HIS A 338 -6.73 1.53 21.90
C HIS A 338 -5.66 1.06 22.89
N GLN A 339 -5.59 -0.25 23.17
CA GLN A 339 -4.64 -0.88 24.09
C GLN A 339 -3.64 -1.80 23.37
N VAL A 340 -3.62 -1.81 22.02
CA VAL A 340 -2.67 -2.67 21.30
C VAL A 340 -1.25 -2.20 21.57
N SER A 341 -0.37 -3.13 21.94
CA SER A 341 1.03 -2.85 22.25
C SER A 341 1.95 -3.90 21.62
N ASP A 342 3.26 -3.64 21.66
CA ASP A 342 4.26 -4.68 21.42
C ASP A 342 4.45 -5.48 22.71
N ALA A 343 4.75 -6.79 22.57
CA ALA A 343 5.01 -7.64 23.72
C ALA A 343 6.15 -7.07 24.58
N GLY A 344 5.88 -6.80 25.86
CA GLY A 344 6.87 -6.28 26.81
C GLY A 344 7.08 -4.76 26.78
N ALA A 345 6.28 -3.98 26.06
CA ALA A 345 6.42 -2.53 26.01
C ALA A 345 6.07 -1.86 27.37
N LYS A 346 7.06 -1.27 28.05
CA LYS A 346 6.89 -0.43 29.27
C LYS A 346 6.35 0.99 28.99
N GLN A 347 6.01 1.30 27.74
CA GLN A 347 5.62 2.65 27.30
C GLN A 347 4.11 2.90 27.45
N ASN A 348 3.71 4.18 27.42
CA ASN A 348 2.29 4.59 27.41
C ASN A 348 1.50 3.81 26.32
N PRO A 349 0.56 2.93 26.70
CA PRO A 349 -0.12 2.00 25.79
C PRO A 349 -0.73 2.69 24.56
N HIS A 350 -1.26 3.90 24.75
CA HIS A 350 -1.95 4.62 23.70
C HIS A 350 -0.98 5.21 22.65
N LYS A 351 0.18 5.72 23.06
CA LYS A 351 1.22 6.17 22.10
C LYS A 351 1.77 5.01 21.27
N THR A 352 1.84 3.82 21.86
CA THR A 352 2.27 2.59 21.15
C THR A 352 1.19 2.13 20.18
N ALA A 353 -0.07 2.06 20.61
CA ALA A 353 -1.21 1.76 19.75
C ALA A 353 -1.27 2.67 18.52
N TYR A 354 -1.12 3.99 18.72
CA TYR A 354 -1.06 4.97 17.65
C TYR A 354 0.00 4.63 16.59
N ARG A 355 1.24 4.36 17.03
CA ARG A 355 2.35 4.07 16.11
C ARG A 355 2.13 2.78 15.34
N LEU A 356 1.56 1.76 15.98
CA LEU A 356 1.29 0.46 15.37
C LEU A 356 0.20 0.56 14.30
N VAL A 357 -0.94 1.18 14.63
CA VAL A 357 -2.06 1.35 13.69
C VAL A 357 -1.65 2.19 12.47
N ARG A 358 -0.82 3.22 12.66
CA ARG A 358 -0.35 4.05 11.54
C ARG A 358 0.60 3.31 10.59
N LYS A 359 1.32 2.29 11.06
CA LYS A 359 2.21 1.47 10.23
C LYS A 359 1.47 0.37 9.48
N THR A 360 0.28 -0.02 9.92
CA THR A 360 -0.54 -1.02 9.24
C THR A 360 -1.27 -0.43 8.03
N ARG A 361 -1.36 -1.20 6.95
CA ARG A 361 -2.15 -0.85 5.76
C ARG A 361 -3.66 -0.92 6.09
N PRO A 362 -4.48 -0.03 5.51
CA PRO A 362 -5.93 -0.13 5.66
C PRO A 362 -6.43 -1.49 5.14
N PRO A 363 -7.31 -2.19 5.86
CA PRO A 363 -7.98 -3.38 5.33
C PRO A 363 -8.81 -3.03 4.09
N LEU A 364 -9.05 -4.00 3.22
CA LEU A 364 -9.95 -3.80 2.09
C LEU A 364 -11.36 -3.46 2.60
N GLY A 365 -12.03 -2.52 1.93
CA GLY A 365 -13.28 -1.91 2.42
C GLY A 365 -13.09 -0.66 3.30
N TRP A 366 -11.85 -0.28 3.60
CA TRP A 366 -11.51 1.00 4.22
C TRP A 366 -10.83 1.92 3.23
N SER A 367 -11.29 3.16 3.13
CA SER A 367 -10.58 4.22 2.40
C SER A 367 -9.34 4.66 3.19
N ALA A 368 -8.29 5.11 2.48
CA ALA A 368 -7.11 5.68 3.12
C ALA A 368 -7.48 6.86 4.05
N ARG A 369 -8.47 7.67 3.67
CA ARG A 369 -9.00 8.78 4.49
C ARG A 369 -9.61 8.29 5.80
N GLU A 370 -10.44 7.24 5.77
CA GLU A 370 -11.02 6.65 6.99
C GLU A 370 -9.93 6.13 7.92
N TRP A 371 -8.93 5.44 7.36
CA TRP A 371 -7.81 4.89 8.11
C TRP A 371 -6.91 5.96 8.75
N GLN A 372 -6.74 7.09 8.05
CA GLN A 372 -5.95 8.23 8.51
C GLN A 372 -6.78 9.22 9.34
N THR A 373 -8.09 8.99 9.53
CA THR A 373 -8.96 9.96 10.20
C THR A 373 -8.42 10.23 11.60
N ARG A 374 -8.48 11.51 12.01
CA ARG A 374 -8.05 11.99 13.33
C ARG A 374 -8.58 11.13 14.48
N TRP A 375 -9.69 10.42 14.33
CA TRP A 375 -10.27 9.51 15.34
C TRP A 375 -9.40 8.29 15.67
N LEU A 376 -8.97 7.53 14.66
CA LEU A 376 -8.01 6.43 14.84
C LEU A 376 -6.67 6.95 15.40
N SER A 377 -6.36 8.22 15.10
CA SER A 377 -5.11 8.89 15.47
C SER A 377 -5.11 9.62 16.83
N SER A 378 -6.28 10.06 17.31
CA SER A 378 -6.45 10.96 18.47
C SER A 378 -7.08 10.26 19.67
N CYS A 379 -7.90 9.23 19.50
CA CYS A 379 -8.41 8.46 20.64
C CYS A 379 -7.27 7.77 21.42
N SER A 380 -6.16 7.49 20.74
CA SER A 380 -4.90 7.00 21.32
C SER A 380 -3.98 8.12 21.86
N ARG A 381 -4.36 9.40 21.77
CA ARG A 381 -3.64 10.54 22.39
C ARG A 381 -4.44 11.25 23.48
N HIS A 382 -5.77 11.31 23.35
CA HIS A 382 -6.64 12.15 24.20
C HIS A 382 -7.04 11.53 25.55
N CYS A 383 -6.62 10.30 25.87
CA CYS A 383 -6.83 9.75 27.20
C CYS A 383 -6.01 10.44 28.32
N HIS A 384 -5.26 11.51 28.00
CA HIS A 384 -4.47 12.29 28.97
C HIS A 384 -4.90 13.76 29.18
N ALA A 385 -5.84 14.32 28.41
CA ALA A 385 -6.11 15.77 28.48
C ALA A 385 -7.58 16.09 28.84
N GLY A 386 -7.78 16.51 30.11
CA GLY A 386 -8.80 17.48 30.49
C GLY A 386 -10.18 16.94 30.92
N ILE A 387 -10.29 16.48 32.17
CA ILE A 387 -11.33 16.99 33.06
C ILE A 387 -10.54 17.76 34.13
N ALA A 388 -10.90 19.02 34.35
CA ALA A 388 -10.37 19.83 35.43
C ALA A 388 -10.38 19.01 36.73
N ARG A 389 -9.27 19.02 37.47
CA ARG A 389 -9.26 18.55 38.85
C ARG A 389 -10.30 19.38 39.60
N SER A 390 -11.49 18.82 39.88
CA SER A 390 -12.28 19.33 41.00
C SER A 390 -11.58 18.91 42.28
N PRO A 391 -11.38 19.81 43.25
CA PRO A 391 -10.88 19.45 44.55
C PRO A 391 -12.01 18.78 45.32
N CYS A 392 -11.92 17.48 45.54
CA CYS A 392 -12.67 16.83 46.61
C CYS A 392 -11.67 16.36 47.65
N SER A 393 -11.54 17.19 48.69
CA SER A 393 -11.11 16.80 50.03
C SER A 393 -12.10 15.77 50.59
N GLY A 394 -11.61 14.61 51.02
CA GLY A 394 -12.42 13.67 51.81
C GLY A 394 -12.04 12.19 51.62
N THR A 395 -11.22 11.71 52.55
CA THR A 395 -11.18 10.34 53.12
C THR A 395 -11.38 9.13 52.19
N CYS A 396 -10.31 8.35 52.05
CA CYS A 396 -10.27 7.03 51.41
C CYS A 396 -11.02 5.96 52.21
N LEU A 397 -11.87 5.19 51.52
CA LEU A 397 -12.27 3.83 51.91
C LEU A 397 -11.96 2.87 50.73
N PRO A 398 -11.68 1.58 51.00
CA PRO A 398 -11.17 0.66 49.98
C PRO A 398 -12.31 0.02 49.18
N GLU A 399 -12.58 0.48 47.95
CA GLU A 399 -13.64 -0.07 47.10
C GLU A 399 -13.11 -0.96 45.95
N SER A 400 -13.09 -2.27 46.20
CA SER A 400 -12.96 -3.30 45.18
C SER A 400 -14.26 -3.44 44.37
N GLY A 401 -14.22 -3.14 43.06
CA GLY A 401 -15.29 -3.46 42.10
C GLY A 401 -15.83 -2.24 41.32
N LEU A 402 -16.39 -1.26 42.04
CA LEU A 402 -16.99 -0.05 41.44
C LEU A 402 -15.99 0.85 40.71
N HIS A 403 -14.78 1.00 41.26
CA HIS A 403 -13.71 1.78 40.61
C HIS A 403 -13.33 1.24 39.22
N SER A 404 -13.44 -0.07 38.98
CA SER A 404 -13.15 -0.64 37.66
C SER A 404 -14.23 -0.30 36.62
N ALA A 405 -15.50 -0.32 37.04
CA ALA A 405 -16.64 0.01 36.17
C ALA A 405 -16.66 1.50 35.85
N ALA A 406 -16.45 2.36 36.87
CA ALA A 406 -16.32 3.80 36.70
C ALA A 406 -15.13 4.17 35.79
N ALA A 407 -13.98 3.51 35.94
CA ALA A 407 -12.82 3.74 35.06
C ALA A 407 -13.06 3.30 33.61
N LYS A 408 -13.76 2.17 33.40
CA LYS A 408 -14.17 1.69 32.07
C LYS A 408 -15.17 2.66 31.42
N ALA A 409 -16.16 3.11 32.18
CA ALA A 409 -17.15 4.10 31.75
C ALA A 409 -16.49 5.45 31.42
N ALA A 410 -15.55 5.92 32.25
CA ALA A 410 -14.80 7.14 31.98
C ALA A 410 -13.94 7.04 30.71
N THR A 411 -13.36 5.87 30.44
CA THR A 411 -12.60 5.61 29.20
C THR A 411 -13.53 5.63 27.99
N ALA A 412 -14.66 4.91 28.03
CA ALA A 412 -15.67 4.93 26.97
C ALA A 412 -16.27 6.33 26.75
N ALA A 413 -16.53 7.07 27.83
CA ALA A 413 -16.98 8.46 27.78
C ALA A 413 -15.93 9.36 27.12
N ARG A 414 -14.62 9.14 27.32
CA ARG A 414 -13.56 9.87 26.58
C ARG A 414 -13.59 9.57 25.09
N PHE A 415 -13.83 8.31 24.68
CA PHE A 415 -14.03 7.99 23.27
C PHE A 415 -15.23 8.75 22.71
N VAL A 416 -16.33 8.80 23.45
CA VAL A 416 -17.57 9.47 23.05
C VAL A 416 -17.45 11.00 23.11
N VAL A 417 -16.64 11.56 24.01
CA VAL A 417 -16.40 13.01 24.10
C VAL A 417 -15.39 13.47 23.05
N VAL A 418 -14.35 12.69 22.75
CA VAL A 418 -13.47 12.94 21.59
C VAL A 418 -14.28 12.79 20.31
N ALA A 419 -15.16 11.78 20.28
CA ALA A 419 -16.10 11.57 19.21
C ALA A 419 -17.03 12.77 19.03
N ALA A 420 -17.68 13.19 20.11
CA ALA A 420 -18.60 14.31 20.15
C ALA A 420 -17.89 15.65 19.97
N LYS A 421 -16.60 15.82 20.29
CA LYS A 421 -15.82 17.06 20.02
C LYS A 421 -15.36 17.14 18.57
N LEU A 422 -14.96 16.02 17.98
CA LEU A 422 -14.61 15.93 16.55
C LEU A 422 -15.86 15.85 15.66
N LEU A 423 -16.98 15.39 16.22
CA LEU A 423 -18.31 15.53 15.65
C LEU A 423 -18.88 16.90 15.92
N SER A 424 -18.63 17.57 17.06
CA SER A 424 -19.08 18.95 17.32
C SER A 424 -18.31 19.94 16.49
N SER A 425 -17.06 19.65 16.10
CA SER A 425 -16.43 20.40 15.03
C SER A 425 -17.22 20.20 13.73
N ARG A 426 -17.60 18.95 13.39
CA ARG A 426 -18.47 18.66 12.21
C ARG A 426 -19.96 19.04 12.34
N LEU A 427 -20.47 19.26 13.55
CA LEU A 427 -21.87 19.60 13.88
C LEU A 427 -22.00 21.11 13.99
N LYS A 428 -20.95 21.82 14.43
CA LYS A 428 -20.76 23.23 14.11
C LYS A 428 -20.67 23.44 12.60
N ASP A 429 -20.10 22.50 11.86
CA ASP A 429 -20.12 22.51 10.38
C ASP A 429 -21.49 22.11 9.78
N HIS A 430 -22.40 21.44 10.51
CA HIS A 430 -23.69 20.96 9.99
C HIS A 430 -24.92 21.78 10.43
N LEU A 431 -24.80 22.64 11.44
CA LEU A 431 -25.88 23.53 11.91
C LEU A 431 -25.85 24.93 11.26
N HIS A 432 -25.08 25.12 10.19
CA HIS A 432 -25.19 26.29 9.31
C HIS A 432 -25.57 25.83 7.92
N LEU A 433 -26.81 26.12 7.49
CA LEU A 433 -27.15 26.09 6.08
C LEU A 433 -26.24 27.10 5.36
N SER A 434 -25.59 26.60 4.30
CA SER A 434 -24.70 27.26 3.33
C SER A 434 -23.22 27.43 3.75
N GLY A 435 -22.41 26.38 3.59
CA GLY A 435 -20.94 26.49 3.63
C GLY A 435 -20.27 25.56 2.63
N MET A 436 -19.66 26.11 1.58
CA MET A 436 -18.79 25.37 0.66
C MET A 436 -17.56 24.86 1.42
N GLU A 437 -17.15 23.60 1.23
CA GLU A 437 -15.91 23.10 1.86
C GLU A 437 -14.68 23.84 1.30
N HIS A 438 -13.69 24.17 2.16
CA HIS A 438 -12.46 24.87 1.74
C HIS A 438 -11.77 24.13 0.58
N ARG A 439 -11.74 22.80 0.62
CA ARG A 439 -11.23 21.97 -0.48
C ARG A 439 -11.96 22.22 -1.81
N GLN A 440 -13.29 22.36 -1.80
CA GLN A 440 -14.07 22.63 -3.02
C GLN A 440 -13.76 24.04 -3.55
N MET A 441 -13.50 24.99 -2.66
CA MET A 441 -13.02 26.32 -3.05
C MET A 441 -11.62 26.27 -3.65
N VAL A 442 -10.69 25.50 -3.07
CA VAL A 442 -9.35 25.28 -3.63
C VAL A 442 -9.43 24.62 -5.01
N GLU A 443 -10.27 23.60 -5.19
CA GLU A 443 -10.49 22.95 -6.49
C GLU A 443 -11.02 23.95 -7.54
N ARG A 444 -11.94 24.84 -7.15
CA ARG A 444 -12.43 25.92 -8.02
C ARG A 444 -11.39 27.00 -8.27
N ALA A 445 -10.53 27.32 -7.31
CA ALA A 445 -9.42 28.25 -7.47
C ALA A 445 -8.39 27.71 -8.46
N VAL A 446 -8.06 26.42 -8.37
CA VAL A 446 -7.19 25.75 -9.35
C VAL A 446 -7.81 25.81 -10.73
N ALA A 447 -9.09 25.45 -10.87
CA ALA A 447 -9.79 25.53 -12.15
C ALA A 447 -9.81 26.96 -12.72
N TRP A 448 -10.04 27.96 -11.86
CA TRP A 448 -10.00 29.36 -12.25
C TRP A 448 -8.60 29.79 -12.70
N LEU A 449 -7.54 29.43 -11.98
CA LEU A 449 -6.14 29.72 -12.36
C LEU A 449 -5.78 29.12 -13.73
N ARG A 450 -6.27 27.92 -14.03
CA ARG A 450 -6.13 27.30 -15.36
C ARG A 450 -6.83 28.11 -16.44
N SER A 451 -8.08 28.52 -16.19
CA SER A 451 -8.79 29.41 -17.11
C SER A 451 -8.13 30.79 -17.23
N TYR A 452 -7.41 31.22 -16.20
CA TYR A 452 -6.60 32.43 -16.15
C TYR A 452 -5.20 32.25 -16.77
N ARG A 453 -5.06 31.25 -17.66
CA ARG A 453 -3.86 30.92 -18.46
C ARG A 453 -2.62 30.54 -17.64
N CYS A 454 -2.79 30.06 -16.40
CA CYS A 454 -1.67 29.50 -15.64
C CYS A 454 -1.34 28.08 -16.12
N GLY A 455 -0.18 27.92 -16.75
CA GLY A 455 0.28 26.63 -17.30
C GLY A 455 0.83 25.70 -16.23
N VAL A 456 1.34 26.24 -15.11
CA VAL A 456 1.70 25.47 -13.91
C VAL A 456 0.86 25.98 -12.75
N VAL A 457 0.20 25.08 -12.01
CA VAL A 457 -0.59 25.41 -10.82
C VAL A 457 -0.25 24.44 -9.71
N LEU A 458 0.05 24.98 -8.52
CA LEU A 458 0.28 24.24 -7.30
C LEU A 458 -0.77 24.66 -6.27
N SER A 459 -1.24 23.72 -5.46
CA SER A 459 -2.16 23.98 -4.34
C SER A 459 -1.57 23.44 -3.05
N GLU A 460 -1.81 24.15 -1.95
CA GLU A 460 -1.46 23.75 -0.58
C GLU A 460 0.04 23.36 -0.43
N GLN A 461 0.94 24.04 -1.16
CA GLN A 461 2.38 23.78 -1.11
C GLN A 461 3.09 24.76 -0.18
N ALA A 462 3.79 24.24 0.81
CA ALA A 462 4.54 25.07 1.75
C ALA A 462 5.79 25.68 1.11
N CYS A 463 6.05 26.94 1.42
CA CYS A 463 7.25 27.67 1.05
C CYS A 463 8.17 27.89 2.26
N VAL A 464 9.47 28.09 2.00
CA VAL A 464 10.49 28.42 3.02
C VAL A 464 10.17 29.74 3.74
N SER A 465 9.38 30.63 3.14
CA SER A 465 8.87 31.85 3.81
C SER A 465 7.89 31.56 4.95
N GLY A 466 7.43 30.31 5.10
CA GLY A 466 6.35 29.92 6.01
C GLY A 466 4.95 30.16 5.44
N GLU A 467 4.83 30.76 4.25
CA GLU A 467 3.56 30.90 3.53
C GLU A 467 3.18 29.58 2.84
N VAL A 468 1.90 29.22 2.94
CA VAL A 468 1.29 28.08 2.26
C VAL A 468 0.08 28.61 1.49
N PRO A 469 0.23 28.98 0.21
CA PRO A 469 -0.91 29.45 -0.57
C PRO A 469 -1.91 28.31 -0.79
N ASP A 470 -3.19 28.64 -0.72
CA ASP A 470 -4.27 27.70 -1.06
C ASP A 470 -4.15 27.25 -2.51
N ALA A 471 -3.94 28.19 -3.43
CA ALA A 471 -3.51 27.91 -4.80
C ALA A 471 -2.58 29.01 -5.35
N ILE A 472 -1.63 28.62 -6.18
CA ILE A 472 -0.75 29.54 -6.90
C ILE A 472 -0.44 29.01 -8.29
N GLY A 473 -0.51 29.88 -9.29
CA GLY A 473 -0.23 29.53 -10.69
C GLY A 473 0.78 30.45 -11.35
N TRP A 474 1.46 29.96 -12.39
CA TRP A 474 2.41 30.73 -13.21
C TRP A 474 1.94 30.79 -14.67
N LYS A 475 2.03 31.98 -15.27
CA LYS A 475 1.72 32.25 -16.68
C LYS A 475 2.82 33.10 -17.33
N GLY A 476 3.00 32.95 -18.65
CA GLY A 476 3.97 33.72 -19.45
C GLY A 476 5.39 33.72 -18.87
N SER A 477 6.05 34.89 -18.85
CA SER A 477 7.43 35.09 -18.37
C SER A 477 7.55 35.07 -16.83
N CYS A 478 7.23 33.94 -16.20
CA CYS A 478 7.29 33.74 -14.75
C CYS A 478 6.34 34.64 -13.95
N HIS A 479 5.18 35.02 -14.49
CA HIS A 479 4.19 35.83 -13.77
C HIS A 479 3.33 34.94 -12.88
N SER A 480 3.41 35.13 -11.55
CA SER A 480 2.70 34.30 -10.57
C SER A 480 1.38 34.92 -10.11
N VAL A 481 0.36 34.10 -9.88
CA VAL A 481 -0.97 34.49 -9.40
C VAL A 481 -1.31 33.64 -8.19
N LEU A 482 -1.41 34.27 -7.02
CA LEU A 482 -1.77 33.63 -5.76
C LEU A 482 -3.26 33.81 -5.48
N VAL A 483 -3.91 32.73 -5.05
CA VAL A 483 -5.32 32.73 -4.62
C VAL A 483 -5.40 32.16 -3.21
N GLU A 484 -6.04 32.91 -2.32
CA GLU A 484 -6.29 32.53 -0.93
C GLU A 484 -7.81 32.37 -0.73
N CYS A 485 -8.27 31.16 -0.42
CA CYS A 485 -9.67 30.80 -0.29
C CYS A 485 -10.16 31.08 1.14
N LYS A 486 -11.22 31.89 1.30
CA LYS A 486 -11.86 32.13 2.60
C LYS A 486 -13.30 31.62 2.57
N VAL A 487 -13.55 30.59 3.37
CA VAL A 487 -14.88 29.97 3.53
C VAL A 487 -15.74 30.67 4.57
N SER A 488 -15.15 31.55 5.40
CA SER A 488 -15.86 32.31 6.42
C SER A 488 -15.23 33.69 6.64
N ARG A 489 -16.02 34.64 7.18
CA ARG A 489 -15.50 35.96 7.60
C ARG A 489 -14.42 35.85 8.67
N SER A 490 -14.50 34.86 9.55
CA SER A 490 -13.48 34.63 10.57
C SER A 490 -12.13 34.23 9.95
N ASP A 491 -12.15 33.37 8.93
CA ASP A 491 -10.93 32.98 8.21
C ASP A 491 -10.26 34.17 7.52
N PHE A 492 -11.07 35.08 6.95
CA PHE A 492 -10.56 36.29 6.34
C PHE A 492 -9.88 37.21 7.36
N LEU A 493 -10.52 37.46 8.50
CA LEU A 493 -9.98 38.34 9.53
C LEU A 493 -8.69 37.76 10.14
N ILE A 494 -8.61 36.45 10.36
CA ILE A 494 -7.40 35.79 10.87
C ILE A 494 -6.27 35.83 9.83
N ASP A 495 -6.58 35.68 8.54
CA ASP A 495 -5.56 35.73 7.48
C ASP A 495 -4.86 37.07 7.41
N ARG A 496 -5.62 38.16 7.60
CA ARG A 496 -5.10 39.54 7.57
C ARG A 496 -3.98 39.77 8.59
N GLU A 497 -4.01 39.03 9.70
CA GLU A 497 -3.03 39.18 10.78
C GLU A 497 -1.74 38.35 10.55
N LYS A 498 -1.65 37.57 9.46
CA LYS A 498 -0.46 36.75 9.17
C LYS A 498 0.78 37.63 8.89
N PRO A 499 1.99 37.18 9.31
CA PRO A 499 3.22 37.97 9.18
C PRO A 499 3.52 38.45 7.75
N PHE A 500 3.26 37.63 6.74
CA PHE A 500 3.47 37.95 5.32
C PHE A 500 2.36 38.79 4.69
N ARG A 501 1.23 39.02 5.38
CA ARG A 501 0.26 40.06 5.02
C ARG A 501 0.68 41.43 5.54
N ARG A 502 1.28 41.46 6.75
CA ARG A 502 1.82 42.68 7.38
C ARG A 502 3.21 43.08 6.83
N LYS A 503 4.01 42.12 6.34
CA LYS A 503 5.32 42.34 5.70
C LYS A 503 5.33 41.78 4.27
N PRO A 504 4.79 42.52 3.29
CA PRO A 504 4.60 42.02 1.92
C PRO A 504 5.91 41.77 1.16
N GLN A 505 7.05 42.23 1.71
CA GLN A 505 8.39 42.09 1.13
C GLN A 505 8.81 40.63 0.88
N SER A 506 8.27 39.67 1.63
CA SER A 506 8.58 38.24 1.49
C SER A 506 7.41 37.38 1.00
N ALA A 507 6.28 38.01 0.63
CA ALA A 507 5.07 37.30 0.22
C ALA A 507 5.10 36.86 -1.25
N LEU A 508 4.40 35.77 -1.55
CA LEU A 508 4.33 35.17 -2.89
C LEU A 508 3.33 35.91 -3.81
N GLY A 509 3.42 35.72 -5.12
CA GLY A 509 2.45 36.19 -6.13
C GLY A 509 2.74 37.58 -6.70
N CYS A 510 2.77 37.71 -8.04
CA CYS A 510 2.73 39.00 -8.76
C CYS A 510 1.34 39.63 -8.68
N GLU A 511 0.31 38.79 -8.73
CA GLU A 511 -1.10 39.11 -8.46
C GLU A 511 -1.57 38.27 -7.25
N ARG A 512 -2.47 38.81 -6.43
CA ARG A 512 -2.99 38.17 -5.22
C ARG A 512 -4.48 38.37 -5.12
N PHE A 513 -5.22 37.28 -4.93
CA PHE A 513 -6.68 37.30 -4.84
C PHE A 513 -7.16 36.63 -3.56
N TYR A 514 -8.13 37.26 -2.90
CA TYR A 514 -9.03 36.51 -2.03
C TYR A 514 -10.10 35.84 -2.89
N PHE A 515 -10.47 34.61 -2.55
CA PHE A 515 -11.57 33.90 -3.17
C PHE A 515 -12.60 33.50 -2.13
N THR A 516 -13.83 34.01 -2.23
CA THR A 516 -14.86 33.85 -1.21
C THR A 516 -16.23 33.48 -1.76
N PRO A 517 -17.16 32.99 -0.92
CA PRO A 517 -18.58 33.09 -1.22
C PRO A 517 -19.00 34.54 -1.53
N ARG A 518 -20.02 34.67 -2.36
CA ARG A 518 -20.58 35.97 -2.77
C ARG A 518 -20.98 36.82 -1.57
N GLY A 519 -20.57 38.09 -1.57
CA GLY A 519 -20.93 39.08 -0.56
C GLY A 519 -20.25 38.88 0.79
N MET A 520 -19.26 37.98 0.90
CA MET A 520 -18.57 37.72 2.16
C MET A 520 -17.63 38.85 2.58
N ILE A 521 -16.94 39.48 1.63
CA ILE A 521 -15.95 40.54 1.84
C ILE A 521 -16.32 41.71 0.92
N SER A 522 -16.37 42.94 1.45
CA SER A 522 -16.52 44.12 0.59
C SER A 522 -15.18 44.58 0.03
N VAL A 523 -15.18 45.23 -1.13
CA VAL A 523 -13.96 45.75 -1.78
C VAL A 523 -13.18 46.71 -0.88
N SER A 524 -13.87 47.49 -0.04
CA SER A 524 -13.26 48.39 0.95
C SER A 524 -12.49 47.68 2.07
N GLU A 525 -12.70 46.38 2.27
CA GLU A 525 -12.02 45.58 3.30
C GLU A 525 -10.74 44.91 2.77
N LEU A 526 -10.50 44.97 1.46
CA LEU A 526 -9.37 44.29 0.83
C LEU A 526 -8.03 44.88 1.28
N THR A 527 -7.03 44.00 1.39
CA THR A 527 -5.65 44.42 1.55
C THR A 527 -5.22 45.21 0.31
N ALA A 528 -4.48 46.32 0.49
CA ALA A 528 -4.06 47.17 -0.61
C ALA A 528 -3.41 46.37 -1.76
N GLY A 529 -3.90 46.59 -2.98
CA GLY A 529 -3.46 45.92 -4.21
C GLY A 529 -4.01 44.51 -4.44
N TRP A 530 -4.75 43.91 -3.50
CA TRP A 530 -5.36 42.59 -3.69
C TRP A 530 -6.66 42.64 -4.49
N GLY A 531 -6.89 41.60 -5.28
CA GLY A 531 -8.15 41.37 -5.97
C GLY A 531 -9.13 40.50 -5.18
N LEU A 532 -10.37 40.44 -5.67
CA LEU A 532 -11.45 39.64 -5.09
C LEU A 532 -12.12 38.79 -6.17
N LEU A 533 -12.19 37.49 -5.90
CA LEU A 533 -12.95 36.51 -6.66
C LEU A 533 -14.13 36.04 -5.81
N GLU A 534 -15.29 35.83 -6.44
CA GLU A 534 -16.47 35.34 -5.77
C GLU A 534 -17.12 34.15 -6.48
N ILE A 535 -17.82 33.34 -5.70
CA ILE A 535 -18.61 32.21 -6.22
C ILE A 535 -20.04 32.65 -6.49
N TRP A 536 -20.42 32.61 -7.76
CA TRP A 536 -21.76 32.91 -8.24
C TRP A 536 -22.39 31.61 -8.77
N GLY A 537 -22.96 30.83 -7.84
CA GLY A 537 -23.49 29.49 -8.13
C GLY A 537 -22.38 28.51 -8.59
N LYS A 538 -22.41 28.14 -9.88
CA LYS A 538 -21.37 27.29 -10.51
C LYS A 538 -20.22 28.09 -11.13
N LYS A 539 -20.32 29.41 -11.22
CA LYS A 539 -19.31 30.28 -11.86
C LYS A 539 -18.42 30.95 -10.81
N VAL A 540 -17.20 31.28 -11.21
CA VAL A 540 -16.27 32.14 -10.46
C VAL A 540 -16.22 33.48 -11.17
N GLN A 541 -16.50 34.57 -10.45
CA GLN A 541 -16.54 35.91 -10.99
C GLN A 541 -15.42 36.76 -10.39
N LEU A 542 -14.73 37.52 -11.23
CA LEU A 542 -13.77 38.54 -10.82
C LEU A 542 -14.55 39.79 -10.40
N VAL A 543 -14.55 40.09 -9.10
CA VAL A 543 -15.27 41.23 -8.52
C VAL A 543 -14.37 42.46 -8.40
N HIS A 544 -13.08 42.25 -8.10
CA HIS A 544 -12.09 43.32 -8.05
C HIS A 544 -10.73 42.85 -8.62
N PRO A 545 -10.07 43.60 -9.52
CA PRO A 545 -8.77 43.23 -10.06
C PRO A 545 -7.67 43.31 -8.99
N SER A 546 -6.60 42.51 -9.16
CA SER A 546 -5.38 42.63 -8.38
C SER A 546 -4.37 43.51 -9.12
N ASP A 547 -3.52 44.20 -8.36
CA ASP A 547 -2.28 44.77 -8.89
C ASP A 547 -1.39 43.66 -9.44
N ARG A 548 -0.67 43.97 -10.54
CA ARG A 548 0.09 42.97 -11.31
C ARG A 548 1.58 42.89 -10.94
N ARG A 549 2.05 43.75 -10.04
CA ARG A 549 3.48 43.90 -9.68
C ARG A 549 3.72 43.85 -8.18
N LEU A 550 2.99 42.99 -7.47
CA LEU A 550 3.09 42.85 -6.00
C LEU A 550 4.32 42.02 -5.54
N ARG A 551 4.95 41.28 -6.45
CA ARG A 551 6.07 40.38 -6.13
C ARG A 551 7.40 41.13 -6.06
N THR A 552 8.12 40.94 -4.97
CA THR A 552 9.49 41.46 -4.79
C THR A 552 10.55 40.44 -5.23
N ALA A 553 11.82 40.85 -5.24
CA ALA A 553 12.95 39.94 -5.48
C ALA A 553 13.04 38.80 -4.45
N ALA A 554 12.68 39.06 -3.18
CA ALA A 554 12.64 38.02 -2.15
C ALA A 554 11.46 37.05 -2.37
N GLY A 555 10.27 37.55 -2.71
CA GLY A 555 9.12 36.73 -3.08
C GLY A 555 9.40 35.82 -4.28
N LEU A 556 10.12 36.33 -5.29
CA LEU A 556 10.56 35.51 -6.43
C LEU A 556 11.48 34.34 -6.01
N ARG A 557 12.45 34.57 -5.13
CA ARG A 557 13.31 33.49 -4.61
C ARG A 557 12.51 32.43 -3.84
N HIS A 558 11.48 32.85 -3.10
CA HIS A 558 10.60 31.94 -2.38
C HIS A 558 9.73 31.09 -3.32
N GLU A 559 9.19 31.69 -4.38
CA GLU A 559 8.49 30.94 -5.44
C GLU A 559 9.40 29.94 -6.15
N MET A 560 10.63 30.34 -6.49
CA MET A 560 11.59 29.45 -7.12
C MET A 560 11.93 28.24 -6.23
N ASN A 561 12.14 28.48 -4.93
CA ASN A 561 12.35 27.39 -3.98
C ASN A 561 11.15 26.44 -3.90
N MET A 562 9.93 26.96 -3.94
CA MET A 562 8.71 26.14 -3.94
C MET A 562 8.58 25.29 -5.22
N LEU A 563 8.96 25.83 -6.39
CA LEU A 563 9.02 25.08 -7.64
C LEU A 563 10.09 23.98 -7.59
N LEU A 564 11.31 24.29 -7.12
CA LEU A 564 12.39 23.32 -6.96
C LEU A 564 12.02 22.19 -5.99
N ALA A 565 11.41 22.52 -4.84
CA ALA A 565 10.92 21.52 -3.88
C ALA A 565 9.83 20.63 -4.48
N SER A 566 8.98 21.19 -5.34
CA SER A 566 7.93 20.44 -6.04
C SER A 566 8.50 19.50 -7.10
N LEU A 567 9.46 19.97 -7.90
CA LEU A 567 10.19 19.15 -8.88
C LEU A 567 10.95 18.00 -8.20
N ARG A 568 11.64 18.26 -7.08
CA ARG A 568 12.33 17.21 -6.31
C ARG A 568 11.37 16.13 -5.79
N ARG A 569 10.16 16.51 -5.37
CA ARG A 569 9.13 15.55 -4.93
C ARG A 569 8.61 14.69 -6.08
N VAL A 570 8.55 15.24 -7.29
CA VAL A 570 8.18 14.49 -8.50
C VAL A 570 9.30 13.52 -8.86
N GLU A 571 10.55 13.97 -8.84
CA GLU A 571 11.75 13.15 -9.13
C GLU A 571 11.88 11.93 -8.20
N VAL A 572 11.57 12.07 -6.91
CA VAL A 572 11.61 10.93 -5.95
C VAL A 572 10.44 9.94 -6.14
N ARG A 573 9.37 10.33 -6.84
CA ARG A 573 8.10 9.56 -6.92
C ARG A 573 7.83 8.92 -8.28
N ILE A 574 8.61 9.25 -9.29
CA ILE A 574 8.47 8.74 -10.66
C ILE A 574 9.69 7.88 -10.98
N GLU A 575 9.46 6.73 -11.63
CA GLU A 575 10.52 6.02 -12.36
C GLU A 575 10.48 6.50 -13.81
N PRO A 576 11.61 6.95 -14.40
CA PRO A 576 12.99 6.88 -13.90
C PRO A 576 13.38 7.96 -12.87
N GLN A 577 14.41 7.68 -12.06
CA GLN A 577 14.80 8.40 -10.84
C GLN A 577 15.43 9.80 -11.06
N THR A 578 15.69 10.21 -12.29
CA THR A 578 16.19 11.56 -12.61
C THR A 578 15.27 12.25 -13.61
N ILE A 579 15.10 13.57 -13.48
CA ILE A 579 14.30 14.36 -14.43
C ILE A 579 14.86 14.23 -15.85
N THR A 580 16.19 14.19 -16.00
CA THR A 580 16.86 13.97 -17.28
C THR A 580 16.48 12.63 -17.89
N ASP A 581 16.43 11.56 -17.08
CA ASP A 581 16.02 10.25 -17.57
C ASP A 581 14.55 10.21 -17.97
N PHE A 582 13.69 10.90 -17.22
CA PHE A 582 12.25 11.02 -17.49
C PHE A 582 12.00 11.78 -18.80
N LEU A 583 12.73 12.86 -19.04
CA LEU A 583 12.66 13.61 -20.30
C LEU A 583 13.26 12.81 -21.48
N LYS A 584 14.33 12.04 -21.26
CA LYS A 584 14.93 11.13 -22.27
C LYS A 584 14.12 9.85 -22.50
N TRP A 585 13.18 9.51 -21.62
CA TRP A 585 12.41 8.26 -21.68
C TRP A 585 11.58 8.15 -22.98
N LYS A 586 11.02 9.27 -23.47
CA LYS A 586 10.31 9.33 -24.76
C LYS A 586 11.21 8.96 -25.95
N ASN A 587 12.43 9.52 -25.99
CA ASN A 587 13.39 9.26 -27.06
C ASN A 587 13.90 7.81 -27.02
N ARG A 588 13.97 7.18 -25.83
CA ARG A 588 14.32 5.76 -25.68
C ARG A 588 13.22 4.81 -26.15
N ILE A 589 11.94 5.18 -26.00
CA ILE A 589 10.81 4.39 -26.52
C ILE A 589 10.79 4.34 -28.06
N ALA A 590 11.10 5.46 -28.73
CA ALA A 590 11.24 5.46 -30.18
C ALA A 590 12.35 4.51 -30.65
N ALA A 591 13.51 4.50 -29.98
CA ALA A 591 14.60 3.56 -30.28
C ALA A 591 14.21 2.08 -30.02
N TYR A 592 13.43 1.81 -28.98
CA TYR A 592 12.93 0.46 -28.66
C TYR A 592 11.82 -0.04 -29.61
N ASN A 593 11.11 0.86 -30.28
CA ASN A 593 10.02 0.55 -31.23
C ASN A 593 10.43 0.72 -32.70
N GLY A 594 11.74 0.65 -33.03
CA GLY A 594 12.22 0.77 -34.40
C GLY A 594 12.03 2.16 -35.04
N GLY A 595 11.99 3.22 -34.24
CA GLY A 595 11.84 4.61 -34.66
C GLY A 595 10.42 5.19 -34.52
N LEU A 596 9.42 4.39 -34.18
CA LEU A 596 8.02 4.79 -34.13
C LEU A 596 7.51 5.04 -32.70
N LEU A 597 6.85 6.18 -32.48
CA LEU A 597 6.23 6.50 -31.19
C LEU A 597 4.90 5.76 -31.00
N PRO A 598 4.54 5.34 -29.76
CA PRO A 598 3.24 4.75 -29.46
C PRO A 598 2.08 5.69 -29.82
N GLN A 599 0.94 5.11 -30.20
CA GLN A 599 -0.27 5.85 -30.55
C GLN A 599 -0.72 6.78 -29.40
N GLY A 600 -0.78 8.09 -29.67
CA GLY A 600 -1.15 9.13 -28.69
C GLY A 600 0.03 9.82 -27.98
N VAL A 601 1.29 9.52 -28.33
CA VAL A 601 2.48 10.22 -27.82
C VAL A 601 3.11 11.04 -28.94
N GLU A 602 3.09 12.36 -28.82
CA GLU A 602 3.71 13.26 -29.80
C GLU A 602 5.24 13.34 -29.63
N PRO A 603 6.00 13.53 -30.73
CA PRO A 603 7.43 13.83 -30.68
C PRO A 603 7.76 15.04 -29.81
N THR A 604 8.94 15.03 -29.17
CA THR A 604 9.43 16.13 -28.32
C THR A 604 9.51 17.47 -29.09
N GLU A 605 9.76 17.41 -30.40
CA GLU A 605 9.83 18.59 -31.30
C GLU A 605 8.46 19.22 -31.59
N SER A 606 7.39 18.44 -31.46
CA SER A 606 6.00 18.88 -31.63
C SER A 606 5.32 19.30 -30.32
N GLU A 607 5.99 19.15 -29.15
CA GLU A 607 5.47 19.68 -27.89
C GLU A 607 5.76 21.19 -27.78
N PRO A 608 4.75 22.08 -27.91
CA PRO A 608 5.01 23.51 -27.91
C PRO A 608 5.50 23.96 -26.52
N ASN A 609 6.76 24.39 -26.43
CA ASN A 609 7.28 25.03 -25.22
C ASN A 609 6.94 26.52 -25.22
N HIS A 610 5.72 26.83 -24.76
CA HIS A 610 5.20 28.19 -24.67
C HIS A 610 5.99 29.16 -23.76
N TYR A 611 7.02 28.67 -23.03
CA TYR A 611 7.89 29.49 -22.18
C TYR A 611 9.20 29.93 -22.87
N LEU A 612 9.58 29.30 -23.99
CA LEU A 612 10.76 29.65 -24.78
C LEU A 612 10.43 30.52 -26.00
N ASN A 613 9.18 30.49 -26.47
CA ASN A 613 8.72 31.34 -27.57
C ASN A 613 8.47 32.77 -27.08
N ARG A 614 9.46 33.65 -27.19
CA ARG A 614 9.21 35.10 -27.15
C ARG A 614 8.49 35.52 -28.45
N PRO A 615 7.51 36.43 -28.41
CA PRO A 615 7.31 37.29 -29.56
C PRO A 615 8.60 38.10 -29.72
N VAL A 616 9.26 37.97 -30.86
CA VAL A 616 10.23 38.96 -31.31
C VAL A 616 9.46 40.28 -31.34
N MET A 617 9.70 41.14 -30.35
CA MET A 617 9.30 42.54 -30.50
C MET A 617 10.23 43.11 -31.55
N SER A 618 9.76 43.14 -32.78
CA SER A 618 10.27 44.06 -33.80
C SER A 618 10.29 45.45 -33.17
N ARG A 619 11.42 46.14 -33.30
CA ARG A 619 11.66 47.48 -32.76
C ARG A 619 10.60 48.49 -33.19
#